data_AF-K9DZ78-F1
#
_entry.id   AF-K9DZ78-F1
#
_cell.length_a   1.000
_cell.length_b   1.000
_cell.length_c   1.000
_cell.angle_alpha   90.00
_cell.angle_beta   90.00
_cell.angle_gamma   90.00
#
_symmetry.space_group_name_H-M   'P 1'
#
loop_
_entity.id
_entity.type
_entity.pdbx_description
1 polymer ?
#
loop_
_entity_poly.entity_id
_entity_poly.type
_entity_poly.pdbx_seq_one_letter_code
_entity_poly.pdbx_strand_id
1 'polypeptide(L)'
;MKRLHWLFLMMCLAVLPALQSCDDLDDGYSIGDFSYPNWATVRVTGNAFYLNSDTWGTLWPINTDMGWYQPVDGQRVVTVFNPIYDNYGEYDHAVKIERIWHALTKGVEPLTAENEEEYGNDPVFIYKGDITISGGYMNIIFMQNLPKNSDTKHRISLVQRAEDAEVPLDEETGDDGYIHLELRYNDYDDLSGVRVAGLVSFNLKDLDITSETKGIKLKLNSEVNKEVEITFDKQSDNTDKASNLDFSKMQLK
;
A
#
# COMPACT_ATOMS: atom_id res chain seq x y z
N MET A 1 21.05 -35.83 61.33
CA MET A 1 21.15 -35.86 59.85
C MET A 1 19.85 -35.54 59.12
N LYS A 2 18.65 -35.92 59.61
CA LYS A 2 17.37 -35.62 58.91
C LYS A 2 16.97 -34.13 58.84
N ARG A 3 17.30 -33.31 59.84
CA ARG A 3 16.96 -31.87 59.87
C ARG A 3 17.87 -31.00 58.99
N LEU A 4 19.13 -31.39 58.80
CA LEU A 4 20.08 -30.68 57.93
C LEU A 4 19.79 -30.91 56.44
N HIS A 5 19.33 -32.12 56.08
CA HIS A 5 18.87 -32.43 54.73
C HIS A 5 17.60 -31.64 54.37
N TRP A 6 16.71 -31.40 55.33
CA TRP A 6 15.49 -30.60 55.13
C TRP A 6 15.77 -29.12 54.91
N LEU A 7 16.77 -28.56 55.61
CA LEU A 7 17.22 -27.18 55.42
C LEU A 7 17.87 -26.98 54.04
N PHE A 8 18.66 -27.95 53.58
CA PHE A 8 19.28 -27.91 52.25
C PHE A 8 18.23 -28.03 51.13
N LEU A 9 17.21 -28.89 51.32
CA LEU A 9 16.11 -29.05 50.37
C LEU A 9 15.22 -27.80 50.27
N MET A 10 14.94 -27.12 51.40
CA MET A 10 14.21 -25.85 51.40
C MET A 10 15.01 -24.71 50.76
N MET A 11 16.33 -24.67 50.95
CA MET A 11 17.20 -23.67 50.32
C MET A 11 17.29 -23.86 48.80
N CYS A 12 17.33 -25.11 48.32
CA CYS A 12 17.23 -25.40 46.88
C CYS A 12 15.85 -25.02 46.31
N LEU A 13 14.75 -25.23 47.05
CA LEU A 13 13.40 -24.86 46.60
C LEU A 13 13.18 -23.34 46.55
N ALA A 14 13.85 -22.58 47.41
CA ALA A 14 13.76 -21.12 47.45
C ALA A 14 14.55 -20.41 46.33
N VAL A 15 15.45 -21.11 45.63
CA VAL A 15 16.22 -20.58 44.49
C VAL A 15 15.50 -20.87 43.15
N LEU A 16 14.52 -21.77 43.12
CA LEU A 16 13.74 -22.08 41.92
C LEU A 16 12.97 -20.87 41.31
N PRO A 17 12.42 -19.91 42.09
CA PRO A 17 11.78 -18.72 41.51
C PRO A 17 12.80 -17.74 40.89
N ALA A 18 14.07 -17.79 41.28
CA ALA A 18 15.15 -17.02 40.66
C ALA A 18 15.72 -17.69 39.40
N LEU A 19 15.27 -18.92 39.11
CA LEU A 19 15.43 -19.62 37.84
C LEU A 19 14.14 -19.54 37.00
N GLN A 20 13.31 -18.51 37.21
CA GLN A 20 12.53 -17.99 36.09
C GLN A 20 13.54 -17.48 35.07
N SER A 21 13.91 -18.37 34.14
CA SER A 21 14.36 -17.97 32.82
C SER A 21 13.49 -16.79 32.40
N CYS A 22 14.11 -15.68 31.99
CA CYS A 22 13.40 -14.70 31.20
C CYS A 22 12.83 -15.45 30.00
N ASP A 23 11.54 -15.75 30.05
CA ASP A 23 10.75 -16.39 29.00
C ASP A 23 10.33 -15.35 27.93
N ASP A 24 11.00 -14.19 27.91
CA ASP A 24 10.72 -13.04 27.05
C ASP A 24 11.69 -12.99 25.85
N LEU A 25 12.05 -14.13 25.25
CA LEU A 25 12.95 -14.19 24.09
C LEU A 25 12.48 -15.14 22.97
N ASP A 26 11.16 -15.35 22.84
CA ASP A 26 10.60 -16.20 21.78
C ASP A 26 9.50 -15.48 20.96
N ASP A 27 9.63 -14.16 20.78
CA ASP A 27 8.85 -13.36 19.84
C ASP A 27 9.65 -12.93 18.59
N GLY A 28 10.87 -13.46 18.43
CA GLY A 28 11.73 -13.19 17.27
C GLY A 28 11.24 -13.87 16.00
N TYR A 29 11.43 -13.21 14.86
CA TYR A 29 11.10 -13.78 13.54
C TYR A 29 11.84 -15.10 13.30
N SER A 30 11.10 -16.12 12.89
CA SER A 30 11.68 -17.36 12.40
C SER A 30 12.24 -17.16 11.00
N ILE A 31 13.31 -17.89 10.67
CA ILE A 31 13.98 -17.80 9.36
C ILE A 31 13.08 -18.15 8.15
N GLY A 32 11.93 -18.79 8.42
CA GLY A 32 10.90 -19.13 7.44
C GLY A 32 9.73 -18.15 7.38
N ASP A 33 9.68 -17.14 8.26
CA ASP A 33 8.57 -16.19 8.31
C ASP A 33 8.69 -15.23 7.13
N PHE A 34 7.63 -15.13 6.34
CA PHE A 34 7.55 -14.19 5.23
C PHE A 34 6.35 -13.28 5.41
N SER A 35 6.50 -12.03 4.99
CA SER A 35 5.41 -11.08 4.94
C SER A 35 4.39 -11.53 3.88
N TYR A 36 3.11 -11.18 4.07
CA TYR A 36 2.20 -11.09 2.93
C TYR A 36 2.71 -10.04 1.93
N PRO A 37 2.29 -10.05 0.65
CA PRO A 37 2.64 -9.00 -0.30
C PRO A 37 2.25 -7.63 0.25
N ASN A 38 3.22 -6.73 0.42
CA ASN A 38 3.02 -5.41 0.99
C ASN A 38 3.34 -4.33 -0.03
N TRP A 39 2.50 -3.31 -0.08
CA TRP A 39 2.80 -2.08 -0.77
C TRP A 39 3.87 -1.29 -0.01
N ALA A 40 4.82 -0.73 -0.77
CA ALA A 40 5.86 0.11 -0.23
C ALA A 40 6.32 1.14 -1.25
N THR A 41 6.98 2.18 -0.74
CA THR A 41 7.64 3.19 -1.57
C THR A 41 9.14 3.06 -1.44
N VAL A 42 9.84 2.96 -2.57
CA VAL A 42 11.30 2.96 -2.60
C VAL A 42 11.83 4.34 -2.21
N ARG A 43 12.85 4.35 -1.35
CA ARG A 43 13.59 5.55 -0.96
C ARG A 43 15.08 5.33 -1.21
N VAL A 44 15.70 6.24 -1.96
CA VAL A 44 17.13 6.14 -2.29
C VAL A 44 17.95 7.00 -1.34
N THR A 45 18.99 6.41 -0.75
CA THR A 45 19.92 7.10 0.17
C THR A 45 21.37 6.78 -0.23
N GLY A 46 22.06 7.77 -0.79
CA GLY A 46 23.38 7.58 -1.38
C GLY A 46 23.35 6.49 -2.48
N ASN A 47 24.12 5.41 -2.26
CA ASN A 47 24.18 4.25 -3.17
C ASN A 47 23.30 3.07 -2.70
N ALA A 48 22.52 3.25 -1.64
CA ALA A 48 21.62 2.25 -1.08
C ALA A 48 20.16 2.69 -1.25
N PHE A 49 19.25 1.80 -0.89
CA PHE A 49 17.83 2.12 -0.81
C PHE A 49 17.22 1.43 0.41
N TYR A 50 16.10 1.98 0.86
CA TYR A 50 15.21 1.36 1.83
C TYR A 50 13.77 1.44 1.31
N LEU A 51 12.86 0.72 1.96
CA LEU A 51 11.44 0.74 1.61
C LEU A 51 10.66 1.40 2.73
N ASN A 52 9.76 2.32 2.40
CA ASN A 52 8.73 2.76 3.33
C ASN A 52 7.46 1.94 3.06
N SER A 53 7.25 0.89 3.87
CA SER A 53 6.10 -0.01 3.78
C SER A 53 4.85 0.64 4.38
N ASP A 54 3.73 0.46 3.69
CA ASP A 54 2.45 0.99 4.12
C ASP A 54 1.93 0.37 5.43
N THR A 55 2.45 -0.80 5.82
CA THR A 55 1.97 -1.58 6.98
C THR A 55 3.08 -1.96 7.96
N TRP A 56 4.34 -1.98 7.52
CA TRP A 56 5.50 -2.36 8.33
C TRP A 56 6.46 -1.20 8.60
N GLY A 57 6.13 0.05 8.23
CA GLY A 57 7.06 1.17 8.40
C GLY A 57 8.31 1.04 7.53
N THR A 58 9.45 1.52 8.03
CA THR A 58 10.70 1.61 7.29
C THR A 58 11.50 0.29 7.32
N LEU A 59 11.80 -0.24 6.14
CA LEU A 59 12.46 -1.53 5.94
C LEU A 59 13.84 -1.34 5.31
N TRP A 60 14.89 -1.75 6.03
CA TRP A 60 16.26 -1.78 5.54
C TRP A 60 16.60 -3.15 4.91
N PRO A 61 16.85 -3.22 3.59
CA PRO A 61 17.20 -4.48 2.92
C PRO A 61 18.62 -4.91 3.27
N ILE A 62 18.80 -6.13 3.78
CA ILE A 62 20.12 -6.73 4.05
C ILE A 62 20.59 -7.70 2.95
N ASN A 63 19.91 -7.70 1.80
CA ASN A 63 20.20 -8.58 0.67
C ASN A 63 21.63 -8.38 0.15
N THR A 64 22.33 -9.49 -0.11
CA THR A 64 23.63 -9.49 -0.79
C THR A 64 23.51 -9.84 -2.27
N ASP A 65 22.32 -10.23 -2.73
CA ASP A 65 22.01 -10.81 -4.04
C ASP A 65 21.11 -9.92 -4.93
N MET A 66 20.93 -8.65 -4.55
CA MET A 66 20.09 -7.68 -5.28
C MET A 66 20.86 -6.78 -6.25
N GLY A 67 22.04 -7.19 -6.73
CA GLY A 67 22.85 -6.38 -7.66
C GLY A 67 22.19 -6.08 -9.02
N TRP A 68 21.12 -6.80 -9.36
CA TRP A 68 20.31 -6.58 -10.56
C TRP A 68 19.24 -5.49 -10.38
N TYR A 69 18.87 -5.16 -9.14
CA TYR A 69 17.80 -4.22 -8.85
C TYR A 69 18.30 -2.77 -8.95
N GLN A 70 17.58 -1.94 -9.71
CA GLN A 70 17.88 -0.52 -9.86
C GLN A 70 16.81 0.29 -9.12
N PRO A 71 17.09 0.79 -7.91
CA PRO A 71 16.11 1.54 -7.13
C PRO A 71 15.87 2.92 -7.74
N VAL A 72 14.60 3.32 -7.79
CA VAL A 72 14.17 4.66 -8.22
C VAL A 72 13.43 5.30 -7.06
N ASP A 73 13.87 6.48 -6.62
CA ASP A 73 13.23 7.16 -5.50
C ASP A 73 11.76 7.49 -5.83
N GLY A 74 10.84 7.19 -4.90
CA GLY A 74 9.41 7.39 -5.11
C GLY A 74 8.69 6.27 -5.84
N GLN A 75 9.40 5.30 -6.42
CA GLN A 75 8.79 4.15 -7.10
C GLN A 75 7.96 3.32 -6.13
N ARG A 76 6.69 3.07 -6.49
CA ARG A 76 5.82 2.16 -5.74
C ARG A 76 6.10 0.72 -6.11
N VAL A 77 6.14 -0.14 -5.12
CA VAL A 77 6.42 -1.56 -5.27
C VAL A 77 5.47 -2.39 -4.44
N VAL A 78 5.25 -3.62 -4.89
CA VAL A 78 4.76 -4.70 -4.01
C VAL A 78 5.97 -5.56 -3.66
N THR A 79 6.17 -5.84 -2.38
CA THR A 79 7.30 -6.65 -1.90
C THR A 79 6.85 -7.74 -0.95
N VAL A 80 7.56 -8.87 -1.01
CA VAL A 80 7.51 -9.96 -0.02
C VAL A 80 8.90 -10.07 0.57
N PHE A 81 8.99 -10.16 1.89
CA PHE A 81 10.27 -10.19 2.59
C PHE A 81 10.23 -11.08 3.83
N ASN A 82 11.39 -11.56 4.26
CA ASN A 82 11.57 -12.11 5.61
C ASN A 82 12.01 -10.99 6.55
N PRO A 83 11.25 -10.67 7.60
CA PRO A 83 11.72 -9.78 8.66
C PRO A 83 12.83 -10.48 9.46
N ILE A 84 13.87 -9.73 9.84
CA ILE A 84 15.08 -10.29 10.48
C ILE A 84 15.33 -9.65 11.84
N TYR A 85 15.26 -8.32 11.92
CA TYR A 85 15.42 -7.58 13.17
C TYR A 85 14.43 -6.42 13.21
N ASP A 86 13.91 -6.12 14.39
CA ASP A 86 13.21 -4.88 14.68
C ASP A 86 14.20 -3.80 15.16
N ASN A 87 13.82 -2.53 15.02
CA ASN A 87 14.58 -1.36 15.47
C ASN A 87 16.04 -1.36 14.97
N TYR A 88 16.22 -1.59 13.67
CA TYR A 88 17.53 -1.66 13.05
C TYR A 88 18.09 -0.26 12.75
N GLY A 89 18.80 0.29 13.74
CA GLY A 89 19.39 1.63 13.63
C GLY A 89 18.30 2.70 13.61
N GLU A 90 18.16 3.41 12.48
CA GLU A 90 17.09 4.40 12.25
C GLU A 90 15.85 3.81 11.56
N TYR A 91 15.89 2.53 11.19
CA TYR A 91 14.81 1.84 10.47
C TYR A 91 14.00 0.96 11.42
N ASP A 92 12.70 0.83 11.14
CA ASP A 92 11.78 0.01 11.94
C ASP A 92 12.14 -1.47 11.86
N HIS A 93 12.56 -1.96 10.68
CA HIS A 93 12.98 -3.34 10.50
C HIS A 93 14.18 -3.49 9.56
N ALA A 94 15.04 -4.48 9.82
CA ALA A 94 15.90 -5.08 8.81
C ALA A 94 15.21 -6.27 8.17
N VAL A 95 15.24 -6.35 6.84
CA VAL A 95 14.52 -7.39 6.09
C VAL A 95 15.38 -8.00 4.99
N LYS A 96 15.10 -9.26 4.66
CA LYS A 96 15.57 -9.89 3.43
C LYS A 96 14.43 -9.87 2.41
N ILE A 97 14.58 -9.10 1.35
CA ILE A 97 13.61 -9.05 0.25
C ILE A 97 13.65 -10.38 -0.50
N GLU A 98 12.50 -11.04 -0.58
CA GLU A 98 12.31 -12.28 -1.35
C GLU A 98 11.77 -11.98 -2.74
N ARG A 99 10.83 -11.02 -2.83
CA ARG A 99 10.28 -10.54 -4.10
C ARG A 99 10.05 -9.04 -4.06
N ILE A 100 10.24 -8.40 -5.20
CA ILE A 100 9.94 -6.98 -5.40
C ILE A 100 9.43 -6.78 -6.82
N TRP A 101 8.24 -6.22 -6.96
CA TRP A 101 7.61 -5.91 -8.24
C TRP A 101 7.34 -4.42 -8.31
N HIS A 102 7.78 -3.78 -9.40
CA HIS A 102 7.42 -2.39 -9.67
C HIS A 102 5.94 -2.29 -10.03
N ALA A 103 5.27 -1.30 -9.43
CA ALA A 103 3.95 -0.88 -9.87
C ALA A 103 4.07 0.36 -10.74
N LEU A 104 3.25 0.49 -11.78
CA LEU A 104 3.15 1.74 -12.51
C LEU A 104 2.78 2.86 -11.52
N THR A 105 3.68 3.84 -11.35
CA THR A 105 3.48 4.93 -10.38
C THR A 105 3.11 6.20 -11.12
N LYS A 106 1.93 6.75 -10.86
CA LYS A 106 1.38 7.92 -11.55
C LYS A 106 0.74 8.89 -10.55
N GLY A 107 0.49 10.13 -10.97
CA GLY A 107 -0.37 11.07 -10.24
C GLY A 107 -1.83 10.97 -10.68
N VAL A 108 -2.69 11.75 -10.04
CA VAL A 108 -4.05 12.05 -10.55
C VAL A 108 -3.92 13.01 -11.73
N GLU A 109 -4.64 12.75 -12.81
CA GLU A 109 -4.63 13.57 -14.02
C GLU A 109 -5.94 14.37 -14.16
N PRO A 110 -5.92 15.61 -14.68
CA PRO A 110 -7.15 16.39 -14.87
C PRO A 110 -7.97 15.84 -16.05
N LEU A 111 -9.27 15.69 -15.85
CA LEU A 111 -10.25 15.34 -16.89
C LEU A 111 -11.00 16.59 -17.35
N THR A 112 -11.01 16.79 -18.66
CA THR A 112 -11.68 17.87 -19.39
C THR A 112 -12.40 17.27 -20.60
N ALA A 113 -13.31 18.02 -21.23
CA ALA A 113 -13.98 17.55 -22.44
C ALA A 113 -12.99 17.29 -23.59
N GLU A 114 -11.88 18.02 -23.64
CA GLU A 114 -10.87 17.94 -24.71
C GLU A 114 -10.00 16.68 -24.61
N ASN A 115 -9.79 16.13 -23.41
CA ASN A 115 -8.89 14.99 -23.20
C ASN A 115 -9.61 13.70 -22.78
N GLU A 116 -10.94 13.71 -22.66
CA GLU A 116 -11.71 12.53 -22.24
C GLU A 116 -11.50 11.31 -23.14
N GLU A 117 -11.44 11.50 -24.46
CA GLU A 117 -11.18 10.41 -25.42
C GLU A 117 -9.80 9.76 -25.22
N GLU A 118 -8.81 10.52 -24.74
CA GLU A 118 -7.45 10.02 -24.52
C GLU A 118 -7.38 8.98 -23.39
N TYR A 119 -8.24 9.15 -22.38
CA TYR A 119 -8.31 8.28 -21.21
C TYR A 119 -9.12 7.02 -21.42
N GLY A 120 -10.02 7.02 -22.40
CA GLY A 120 -10.96 5.93 -22.64
C GLY A 120 -11.91 5.70 -21.47
N ASN A 121 -12.69 4.62 -21.56
CA ASN A 121 -13.51 4.11 -20.45
C ASN A 121 -13.78 2.61 -20.64
N ASP A 122 -12.81 1.86 -21.16
CA ASP A 122 -12.95 0.43 -21.41
C ASP A 122 -13.11 -0.34 -20.10
N PRO A 123 -13.90 -1.43 -20.10
CA PRO A 123 -14.15 -2.17 -18.88
C PRO A 123 -12.88 -2.86 -18.38
N VAL A 124 -12.61 -2.74 -17.09
CA VAL A 124 -11.48 -3.38 -16.42
C VAL A 124 -11.97 -4.42 -15.41
N PHE A 125 -11.22 -5.52 -15.28
CA PHE A 125 -11.49 -6.55 -14.30
C PHE A 125 -10.59 -6.38 -13.07
N ILE A 126 -11.21 -6.16 -11.91
CA ILE A 126 -10.53 -5.99 -10.63
C ILE A 126 -11.25 -6.88 -9.61
N TYR A 127 -10.51 -7.69 -8.85
CA TYR A 127 -11.13 -8.49 -7.78
C TYR A 127 -11.50 -7.62 -6.59
N LYS A 128 -12.48 -8.08 -5.82
CA LYS A 128 -12.81 -7.44 -4.54
C LYS A 128 -11.60 -7.46 -3.61
N GLY A 129 -11.24 -6.30 -3.07
CA GLY A 129 -10.08 -6.13 -2.19
C GLY A 129 -8.78 -5.73 -2.90
N ASP A 130 -8.76 -5.73 -4.24
CA ASP A 130 -7.58 -5.34 -5.02
C ASP A 130 -7.47 -3.83 -5.28
N ILE A 131 -8.41 -3.05 -4.73
CA ILE A 131 -8.31 -1.59 -4.64
C ILE A 131 -8.18 -1.23 -3.16
N THR A 132 -7.05 -0.61 -2.81
CA THR A 132 -6.79 -0.11 -1.46
C THR A 132 -6.26 1.30 -1.52
N ILE A 133 -6.40 2.06 -0.43
CA ILE A 133 -5.68 3.33 -0.28
C ILE A 133 -4.71 3.16 0.88
N SER A 134 -3.42 3.40 0.63
CA SER A 134 -2.34 3.30 1.62
C SER A 134 -1.04 3.97 1.20
N GLY A 135 -0.28 4.44 2.20
CA GLY A 135 0.94 5.23 1.99
C GLY A 135 0.73 6.59 1.31
N GLY A 136 -0.52 7.08 1.25
CA GLY A 136 -0.90 8.26 0.46
C GLY A 136 -1.11 7.96 -1.03
N TYR A 137 -1.35 6.69 -1.40
CA TYR A 137 -1.59 6.25 -2.76
C TYR A 137 -2.87 5.41 -2.86
N MET A 138 -3.56 5.48 -3.99
CA MET A 138 -4.55 4.48 -4.39
C MET A 138 -3.82 3.35 -5.12
N ASN A 139 -3.85 2.16 -4.54
CA ASN A 139 -3.15 0.98 -5.05
C ASN A 139 -4.16 0.03 -5.70
N ILE A 140 -3.86 -0.41 -6.92
CA ILE A 140 -4.77 -1.23 -7.71
C ILE A 140 -4.01 -2.41 -8.31
N ILE A 141 -4.52 -3.62 -8.05
CA ILE A 141 -4.19 -4.84 -8.79
C ILE A 141 -5.35 -5.10 -9.75
N PHE A 142 -5.06 -5.24 -11.03
CA PHE A 142 -6.11 -5.43 -12.04
C PHE A 142 -5.71 -6.50 -13.04
N MET A 143 -6.68 -7.18 -13.64
CA MET A 143 -6.43 -8.14 -14.71
C MET A 143 -6.54 -7.43 -16.05
N GLN A 144 -5.39 -7.16 -16.66
CA GLN A 144 -5.34 -6.61 -18.01
C GLN A 144 -5.31 -7.73 -19.04
N ASN A 145 -6.01 -7.52 -20.14
CA ASN A 145 -5.73 -8.24 -21.37
C ASN A 145 -4.51 -7.57 -22.02
N LEU A 146 -3.51 -8.36 -22.41
CA LEU A 146 -2.33 -7.82 -23.07
C LEU A 146 -2.66 -7.32 -24.48
N PRO A 147 -1.96 -6.29 -24.98
CA PRO A 147 -2.12 -5.83 -26.36
C PRO A 147 -1.69 -6.91 -27.37
N LYS A 148 -2.33 -6.99 -28.55
CA LYS A 148 -1.83 -7.85 -29.65
C LYS A 148 -0.54 -7.25 -30.20
N ASN A 149 -0.49 -5.93 -30.30
CA ASN A 149 0.68 -5.20 -30.76
C ASN A 149 1.48 -4.72 -29.56
N SER A 150 2.72 -5.19 -29.41
CA SER A 150 3.60 -4.79 -28.30
C SER A 150 3.90 -3.28 -28.27
N ASP A 151 3.73 -2.58 -29.38
CA ASP A 151 3.92 -1.13 -29.47
C ASP A 151 2.69 -0.35 -28.98
N THR A 152 1.51 -0.97 -28.93
CA THR A 152 0.28 -0.39 -28.41
C THR A 152 0.21 -0.62 -26.90
N LYS A 153 0.67 0.35 -26.11
CA LYS A 153 0.55 0.27 -24.65
C LYS A 153 -0.83 0.72 -24.23
N HIS A 154 -1.57 -0.15 -23.56
CA HIS A 154 -2.81 0.24 -22.89
C HIS A 154 -2.53 1.32 -21.86
N ARG A 155 -3.53 2.16 -21.60
CA ARG A 155 -3.46 3.23 -20.61
C ARG A 155 -4.40 2.94 -19.45
N ILE A 156 -3.89 3.09 -18.24
CA ILE A 156 -4.70 3.18 -17.03
C ILE A 156 -4.41 4.52 -16.35
N SER A 157 -5.46 5.23 -15.96
CA SER A 157 -5.35 6.58 -15.39
C SER A 157 -6.36 6.76 -14.27
N LEU A 158 -5.97 7.48 -13.23
CA LEU A 158 -6.87 7.99 -12.21
C LEU A 158 -7.06 9.46 -12.50
N VAL A 159 -8.30 9.87 -12.77
CA VAL A 159 -8.60 11.22 -13.20
C VAL A 159 -9.59 11.91 -12.27
N GLN A 160 -9.51 13.23 -12.22
CA GLN A 160 -10.47 14.09 -11.51
C GLN A 160 -10.99 15.13 -12.51
N ARG A 161 -12.30 15.34 -12.59
CA ARG A 161 -12.82 16.41 -13.46
C ARG A 161 -12.33 17.76 -12.96
N ALA A 162 -11.89 18.60 -13.89
CA ALA A 162 -11.39 19.93 -13.56
C ALA A 162 -12.44 20.79 -12.84
N GLU A 163 -13.72 20.65 -13.24
CA GLU A 163 -14.85 21.29 -12.58
C GLU A 163 -15.04 20.85 -11.12
N ASP A 164 -14.79 19.57 -10.80
CA ASP A 164 -14.93 19.05 -9.43
C ASP A 164 -13.73 19.43 -8.55
N ALA A 165 -12.54 19.66 -9.15
CA ALA A 165 -11.32 19.98 -8.42
C ALA A 165 -11.30 21.40 -7.82
N GLU A 166 -12.08 22.32 -8.37
CA GLU A 166 -12.14 23.73 -7.93
C GLU A 166 -13.28 24.00 -6.94
N VAL A 167 -14.19 23.04 -6.73
CA VAL A 167 -15.35 23.21 -5.87
C VAL A 167 -14.97 22.94 -4.41
N PRO A 168 -15.23 23.89 -3.48
CA PRO A 168 -15.06 23.64 -2.05
C PRO A 168 -15.93 22.47 -1.60
N LEU A 169 -15.31 21.49 -0.92
CA LEU A 169 -15.93 20.29 -0.37
C LEU A 169 -16.66 20.59 0.96
N ASP A 170 -17.54 21.58 0.98
CA ASP A 170 -18.32 21.95 2.16
C ASP A 170 -19.83 21.85 1.90
N GLU A 171 -20.61 21.74 2.98
CA GLU A 171 -22.07 21.62 2.88
C GLU A 171 -22.73 22.92 2.40
N GLU A 172 -22.02 24.06 2.43
CA GLU A 172 -22.54 25.35 1.98
C GLU A 172 -22.65 25.42 0.44
N THR A 173 -21.77 24.73 -0.29
CA THR A 173 -21.83 24.60 -1.76
C THR A 173 -22.82 23.52 -2.22
N GLY A 174 -23.33 22.68 -1.31
CA GLY A 174 -24.20 21.55 -1.62
C GLY A 174 -23.46 20.33 -2.16
N ASP A 175 -22.12 20.30 -2.02
CA ASP A 175 -21.28 19.16 -2.33
C ASP A 175 -21.48 18.00 -1.33
N ASP A 176 -21.19 16.76 -1.74
CA ASP A 176 -21.35 15.60 -0.86
C ASP A 176 -20.19 15.42 0.14
N GLY A 177 -19.13 16.22 0.00
CA GLY A 177 -17.94 16.27 0.84
C GLY A 177 -16.87 15.23 0.45
N TYR A 178 -17.02 14.55 -0.71
CA TYR A 178 -16.08 13.54 -1.17
C TYR A 178 -15.29 14.05 -2.38
N ILE A 179 -14.02 13.63 -2.48
CA ILE A 179 -13.27 13.80 -3.72
C ILE A 179 -13.75 12.74 -4.72
N HIS A 180 -14.26 13.18 -5.87
CA HIS A 180 -14.72 12.31 -6.95
C HIS A 180 -13.58 12.03 -7.93
N LEU A 181 -13.22 10.75 -8.05
CA LEU A 181 -12.20 10.26 -8.97
C LEU A 181 -12.79 9.22 -9.91
N GLU A 182 -12.20 9.11 -11.10
CA GLU A 182 -12.57 8.08 -12.07
C GLU A 182 -11.34 7.25 -12.45
N LEU A 183 -11.45 5.93 -12.34
CA LEU A 183 -10.47 5.02 -12.92
C LEU A 183 -10.83 4.81 -14.40
N ARG A 184 -10.00 5.33 -15.29
CA ARG A 184 -10.15 5.19 -16.73
C ARG A 184 -9.13 4.20 -17.28
N TYR A 185 -9.60 3.33 -18.17
CA TYR A 185 -8.78 2.36 -18.90
C TYR A 185 -9.03 2.54 -20.40
N ASN A 186 -7.96 2.51 -21.18
CA ASN A 186 -8.00 2.58 -22.64
C ASN A 186 -7.18 1.42 -23.18
N ASP A 187 -7.86 0.42 -23.75
CA ASP A 187 -7.21 -0.72 -24.39
C ASP A 187 -6.94 -0.50 -25.88
N TYR A 188 -7.38 0.64 -26.42
CA TYR A 188 -7.22 1.01 -27.83
C TYR A 188 -7.77 -0.04 -28.82
N ASP A 189 -8.80 -0.78 -28.40
CA ASP A 189 -9.38 -1.93 -29.12
C ASP A 189 -8.34 -3.04 -29.44
N ASP A 190 -7.21 -3.08 -28.72
CA ASP A 190 -6.10 -4.00 -28.98
C ASP A 190 -6.02 -5.13 -27.96
N LEU A 191 -6.82 -6.19 -28.14
CA LEU A 191 -6.94 -7.25 -27.12
C LEU A 191 -6.41 -8.62 -27.59
N SER A 192 -5.29 -9.09 -27.03
CA SER A 192 -4.70 -10.40 -27.38
C SER A 192 -5.52 -11.62 -26.94
N GLY A 193 -6.34 -11.46 -25.90
CA GLY A 193 -7.02 -12.55 -25.19
C GLY A 193 -6.20 -13.15 -24.05
N VAL A 194 -4.95 -12.73 -23.87
CA VAL A 194 -4.08 -13.20 -22.77
C VAL A 194 -4.21 -12.26 -21.59
N ARG A 195 -4.71 -12.77 -20.46
CA ARG A 195 -4.86 -11.97 -19.24
C ARG A 195 -3.67 -12.14 -18.30
N VAL A 196 -3.18 -11.03 -17.76
CA VAL A 196 -2.15 -10.97 -16.73
C VAL A 196 -2.51 -9.94 -15.67
N ALA A 197 -1.95 -10.07 -14.47
CA ALA A 197 -2.08 -9.04 -13.45
C ALA A 197 -1.21 -7.82 -13.80
N GLY A 198 -1.81 -6.64 -13.67
CA GLY A 198 -1.15 -5.34 -13.68
C GLY A 198 -1.14 -4.74 -12.28
N LEU A 199 -0.09 -3.97 -11.97
CA LEU A 199 0.06 -3.22 -10.72
C LEU A 199 0.15 -1.74 -11.05
N VAL A 200 -0.72 -0.93 -10.46
CA VAL A 200 -0.66 0.54 -10.56
C VAL A 200 -0.88 1.16 -9.18
N SER A 201 -0.21 2.28 -8.93
CA SER A 201 -0.30 3.04 -7.69
C SER A 201 -0.34 4.53 -8.03
N PHE A 202 -1.44 5.19 -7.67
CA PHE A 202 -1.69 6.59 -7.97
C PHE A 202 -1.42 7.45 -6.74
N ASN A 203 -0.55 8.44 -6.86
CA ASN A 203 -0.24 9.40 -5.80
C ASN A 203 -1.47 10.28 -5.54
N LEU A 204 -1.96 10.28 -4.30
CA LEU A 204 -3.10 11.09 -3.87
C LEU A 204 -2.67 12.36 -3.13
N LYS A 205 -1.36 12.56 -2.89
CA LYS A 205 -0.84 13.67 -2.07
C LYS A 205 -1.03 15.04 -2.70
N ASP A 206 -1.21 15.08 -4.02
CA ASP A 206 -1.39 16.33 -4.77
C ASP A 206 -2.88 16.75 -4.83
N LEU A 207 -3.79 15.94 -4.28
CA LEU A 207 -5.20 16.30 -4.12
C LEU A 207 -5.36 17.32 -2.99
N ASP A 208 -6.32 18.24 -3.14
CA ASP A 208 -6.67 19.19 -2.09
C ASP A 208 -7.54 18.50 -1.02
N ILE A 209 -6.86 17.80 -0.12
CA ILE A 209 -7.51 17.06 0.97
C ILE A 209 -7.49 17.93 2.22
N THR A 210 -8.67 18.35 2.68
CA THR A 210 -8.84 19.21 3.86
C THR A 210 -9.34 18.41 5.07
N SER A 211 -9.53 19.09 6.21
CA SER A 211 -10.20 18.50 7.38
C SER A 211 -11.62 18.05 7.05
N GLU A 212 -12.32 18.82 6.20
CA GLU A 212 -13.73 18.63 5.85
C GLU A 212 -13.95 17.49 4.84
N THR A 213 -12.92 17.11 4.07
CA THR A 213 -13.01 15.99 3.14
C THR A 213 -13.45 14.71 3.87
N LYS A 214 -14.62 14.19 3.51
CA LYS A 214 -15.22 12.97 4.08
C LYS A 214 -14.59 11.69 3.54
N GLY A 215 -14.00 11.73 2.35
CA GLY A 215 -13.39 10.57 1.74
C GLY A 215 -13.18 10.72 0.23
N ILE A 216 -13.05 9.58 -0.45
CA ILE A 216 -12.91 9.49 -1.91
C ILE A 216 -14.02 8.61 -2.46
N LYS A 217 -14.69 9.05 -3.52
CA LYS A 217 -15.57 8.22 -4.35
C LYS A 217 -14.87 7.90 -5.65
N LEU A 218 -14.74 6.62 -5.94
CA LEU A 218 -14.09 6.11 -7.14
C LEU A 218 -15.14 5.53 -8.09
N LYS A 219 -15.36 6.18 -9.21
CA LYS A 219 -16.11 5.61 -10.33
C LYS A 219 -15.20 4.74 -11.20
N LEU A 220 -15.67 3.57 -11.63
CA LEU A 220 -14.98 2.75 -12.62
C LEU A 220 -15.95 1.96 -13.51
N ASN A 221 -15.51 1.63 -14.73
CA ASN A 221 -16.22 0.70 -15.60
C ASN A 221 -15.73 -0.74 -15.37
N SER A 222 -16.54 -1.57 -14.69
CA SER A 222 -16.22 -2.96 -14.39
C SER A 222 -16.69 -3.90 -15.51
N GLU A 223 -15.86 -4.88 -15.88
CA GLU A 223 -16.27 -5.95 -16.80
C GLU A 223 -17.53 -6.70 -16.33
N VAL A 224 -17.66 -6.93 -15.01
CA VAL A 224 -18.73 -7.74 -14.42
C VAL A 224 -19.94 -6.88 -14.06
N ASN A 225 -19.70 -5.75 -13.39
CA ASN A 225 -20.76 -4.95 -12.77
C ASN A 225 -21.14 -3.69 -13.57
N LYS A 226 -20.51 -3.44 -14.73
CA LYS A 226 -20.62 -2.19 -15.49
C LYS A 226 -20.12 -1.00 -14.66
N GLU A 227 -20.60 0.21 -14.95
CA GLU A 227 -20.22 1.38 -14.17
C GLU A 227 -20.65 1.22 -12.71
N VAL A 228 -19.69 1.30 -11.81
CA VAL A 228 -19.89 1.25 -10.36
C VAL A 228 -19.16 2.39 -9.69
N GLU A 229 -19.69 2.82 -8.55
CA GLU A 229 -19.04 3.77 -7.65
C GLU A 229 -18.64 3.04 -6.37
N ILE A 230 -17.42 3.27 -5.94
CA ILE A 230 -16.85 2.74 -4.72
C ILE A 230 -16.56 3.90 -3.77
N THR A 231 -17.13 3.86 -2.57
CA THR A 231 -16.86 4.87 -1.54
C THR A 231 -15.78 4.41 -0.59
N PHE A 232 -14.80 5.27 -0.39
CA PHE A 232 -13.79 5.15 0.64
C PHE A 232 -13.99 6.29 1.64
N ASP A 233 -14.42 5.98 2.86
CA ASP A 233 -14.58 6.96 3.94
C ASP A 233 -13.26 7.24 4.67
N LYS A 234 -12.95 8.52 4.87
CA LYS A 234 -11.81 8.97 5.67
C LYS A 234 -11.98 8.42 7.08
N GLN A 235 -11.00 7.64 7.55
CA GLN A 235 -11.01 7.21 8.94
C GLN A 235 -10.66 8.43 9.80
N SER A 236 -11.52 8.76 10.76
CA SER A 236 -11.22 9.76 11.78
C SER A 236 -10.21 9.15 12.75
N ASP A 237 -8.92 9.42 12.56
CA ASP A 237 -7.94 9.16 13.61
C ASP A 237 -8.25 10.10 14.79
N ASN A 238 -8.50 9.51 15.96
CA ASN A 238 -8.77 10.20 17.22
C ASN A 238 -7.51 10.88 17.80
N THR A 239 -6.66 11.44 16.94
CA THR A 239 -5.42 12.12 17.31
C THR A 239 -5.27 13.40 16.50
N ASP A 240 -5.47 14.51 17.18
CA ASP A 240 -5.34 15.88 16.68
C ASP A 240 -4.01 16.11 15.92
N LYS A 241 -4.11 16.27 14.58
CA LYS A 241 -3.44 17.29 13.76
C LYS A 241 -3.77 17.09 12.28
N ALA A 242 -4.42 18.10 11.70
CA ALA A 242 -4.90 18.16 10.31
C ALA A 242 -3.82 18.16 9.21
N SER A 243 -2.58 17.76 9.49
CA SER A 243 -1.47 17.73 8.51
C SER A 243 -0.98 16.32 8.14
N ASN A 244 -1.58 15.26 8.69
CA ASN A 244 -1.32 13.87 8.32
C ASN A 244 -2.66 13.14 8.19
N LEU A 245 -3.39 13.44 7.11
CA LEU A 245 -4.62 12.71 6.81
C LEU A 245 -4.24 11.31 6.30
N ASP A 246 -4.43 10.30 7.14
CA ASP A 246 -4.10 8.91 6.84
C ASP A 246 -5.29 8.18 6.22
N PHE A 247 -5.15 7.84 4.94
CA PHE A 247 -6.11 7.03 4.20
C PHE A 247 -5.73 5.54 4.17
N SER A 248 -4.66 5.15 4.88
CA SER A 248 -4.01 3.84 4.71
C SER A 248 -4.78 2.60 5.10
N LYS A 249 -5.93 2.80 5.75
CA LYS A 249 -6.76 1.72 6.29
C LYS A 249 -8.08 1.57 5.55
N MET A 250 -8.24 2.26 4.43
CA MET A 250 -9.40 2.11 3.55
C MET A 250 -9.32 0.79 2.79
N GLN A 251 -10.09 -0.19 3.27
CA GLN A 251 -10.33 -1.46 2.59
C GLN A 251 -11.81 -1.57 2.23
N LEU A 252 -12.09 -2.11 1.05
CA LEU A 252 -13.44 -2.51 0.66
C LEU A 252 -13.93 -3.66 1.54
N LYS A 253 -15.06 -3.48 2.24
CA LYS A 253 -15.77 -4.57 2.94
C LYS A 253 -16.41 -5.55 1.98
#